data_AF-A0A7W5U8J5-F1
#
_entry.id   AF-A0A7W5U8J5-F1
#
_cell.length_a   1.000
_cell.length_b   1.000
_cell.length_c   1.000
_cell.angle_alpha   90.00
_cell.angle_beta   90.00
_cell.angle_gamma   90.00
#
_symmetry.space_group_name_H-M   'P 1'
#
loop_
_entity.id
_entity.type
_entity.pdbx_description
1 polymer ?
#
loop_
_entity_poly.entity_id
_entity_poly.type
_entity_poly.pdbx_seq_one_letter_code
_entity_poly.pdbx_strand_id
1 'polypeptide(L)'
;MPDLAELNDFIVVAKAETYVGDGERLPSCRSGSHDIGYASGRWRYLDSYFGGTDFAGQELVWHDGEPVWAMNYFGHIVEHDLIDGTRAGMVIKAALLRLYLDERRFLGGFEFEHAYGLYIDENIGDCHHFSGYEAIIVSERKAYELDYRGGLIIP
;
A
#
# COMPACT_ATOMS: atom_id res chain seq x y z
N MET A 1 -14.17 -1.29 18.96
CA MET A 1 -13.53 -0.80 17.72
C MET A 1 -12.83 0.50 18.03
N PRO A 2 -11.60 0.70 17.55
CA PRO A 2 -10.88 1.95 17.75
C PRO A 2 -11.60 3.12 17.06
N ASP A 3 -11.28 4.34 17.47
CA ASP A 3 -11.75 5.54 16.77
C ASP A 3 -11.22 5.58 15.33
N LEU A 4 -12.03 6.07 14.39
CA LEU A 4 -11.69 6.04 12.96
C LEU A 4 -10.52 6.98 12.63
N ALA A 5 -10.40 8.12 13.32
CA ALA A 5 -9.28 9.03 13.13
C ALA A 5 -7.98 8.41 13.68
N GLU A 6 -8.05 7.78 14.86
CA GLU A 6 -6.89 7.05 15.43
C GLU A 6 -6.43 5.91 14.51
N LEU A 7 -7.37 5.14 13.95
CA LEU A 7 -7.07 4.09 12.99
C LEU A 7 -6.42 4.67 11.73
N ASN A 8 -6.99 5.73 11.17
CA ASN A 8 -6.47 6.40 9.97
C ASN A 8 -5.04 6.89 10.19
N ASP A 9 -4.79 7.58 11.31
CA ASP A 9 -3.46 8.08 11.65
C ASP A 9 -2.46 6.93 11.82
N PHE A 10 -2.87 5.84 12.47
CA PHE A 10 -2.03 4.65 12.59
C PHE A 10 -1.71 4.03 11.23
N ILE A 11 -2.69 3.90 10.32
CA ILE A 11 -2.48 3.33 8.99
C ILE A 11 -1.47 4.17 8.20
N VAL A 12 -1.62 5.49 8.19
CA VAL A 12 -0.71 6.39 7.45
C VAL A 12 0.71 6.27 7.99
N VAL A 13 0.89 6.25 9.31
CA VAL A 13 2.21 6.07 9.93
C VAL A 13 2.78 4.68 9.63
N ALA A 14 1.98 3.62 9.79
CA ALA A 14 2.45 2.25 9.56
C ALA A 14 2.90 2.04 8.11
N LYS A 15 2.17 2.57 7.13
CA LYS A 15 2.55 2.50 5.71
C LYS A 15 3.83 3.29 5.41
N ALA A 16 4.01 4.46 6.04
CA ALA A 16 5.24 5.24 5.93
C ALA A 16 6.47 4.52 6.50
N GLU A 17 6.30 3.78 7.60
CA GLU A 17 7.38 3.08 8.32
C GLU A 17 7.67 1.68 7.77
N THR A 18 6.84 1.13 6.87
CA THR A 18 6.99 -0.22 6.32
C THR A 18 7.57 -0.22 4.91
N TYR A 19 6.84 -0.68 3.89
CA TYR A 19 7.37 -0.84 2.53
C TYR A 19 8.06 0.45 2.03
N VAL A 20 7.42 1.59 2.29
CA VAL A 20 7.89 2.91 1.89
C VAL A 20 9.13 3.35 2.66
N GLY A 21 9.21 3.03 3.96
CA GLY A 21 10.28 3.41 4.87
C GLY A 21 11.43 2.39 5.00
N ASP A 22 11.42 1.33 4.20
CA ASP A 22 12.32 0.17 4.37
C ASP A 22 12.22 -0.46 5.78
N GLY A 23 10.99 -0.58 6.27
CA GLY A 23 10.67 -1.11 7.60
C GLY A 23 11.12 -2.54 7.86
N GLU A 24 10.87 -2.97 9.09
CA GLU A 24 11.33 -4.27 9.59
C GLU A 24 10.74 -5.43 8.77
N ARG A 25 11.62 -6.21 8.15
CA ARG A 25 11.26 -7.46 7.49
C ARG A 25 11.09 -8.55 8.53
N LEU A 26 9.93 -9.19 8.50
CA LEU A 26 9.60 -10.29 9.39
C LEU A 26 9.78 -11.65 8.70
N PRO A 27 9.92 -12.74 9.47
CA PRO A 27 9.83 -14.08 8.92
C PRO A 27 8.47 -14.30 8.24
N SER A 28 8.48 -14.95 7.08
CA SER A 28 7.27 -15.25 6.32
C SER A 28 6.25 -16.05 7.16
N CYS A 29 5.06 -15.50 7.34
CA CYS A 29 3.94 -16.15 8.01
C CYS A 29 3.25 -17.20 7.12
N ARG A 30 3.37 -17.03 5.80
CA ARG A 30 2.91 -17.98 4.78
C ARG A 30 4.07 -18.34 3.86
N SER A 31 4.11 -19.58 3.38
CA SER A 31 5.16 -20.04 2.47
C SER A 31 5.31 -19.12 1.26
N GLY A 32 6.48 -18.48 1.12
CA GLY A 32 6.79 -17.58 0.00
C GLY A 32 6.29 -16.14 0.14
N SER A 33 5.73 -15.76 1.31
CA SER A 33 5.35 -14.37 1.57
C SER A 33 6.54 -13.48 1.93
N HIS A 34 6.47 -12.22 1.49
CA HIS A 34 7.29 -11.12 1.96
C HIS A 34 6.48 -10.36 3.01
N ASP A 35 6.99 -10.33 4.24
CA ASP A 35 6.29 -9.78 5.38
C ASP A 35 7.05 -8.58 5.95
N ILE A 36 6.37 -7.45 6.07
CA ILE A 36 6.92 -6.20 6.62
C ILE A 36 5.99 -5.72 7.73
N GLY A 37 6.55 -5.56 8.93
CA GLY A 37 5.77 -5.28 10.14
C GLY A 37 5.99 -3.88 10.69
N TYR A 38 4.99 -3.38 11.40
CA TYR A 38 5.12 -2.21 12.26
C TYR A 38 4.22 -2.35 13.49
N ALA A 39 4.65 -1.76 14.62
CA ALA A 39 3.87 -1.79 15.85
C ALA A 39 4.08 -0.51 16.67
N SER A 40 3.01 -0.03 17.30
CA SER A 40 3.07 1.13 18.20
C SER A 40 2.00 1.01 19.29
N GLY A 41 2.43 0.82 20.54
CA GLY A 41 1.53 0.63 21.66
C GLY A 41 0.62 -0.59 21.48
N ARG A 42 -0.70 -0.35 21.41
CA ARG A 42 -1.74 -1.38 21.24
C ARG A 42 -1.97 -1.78 19.78
N TRP A 43 -1.33 -1.07 18.86
CA TRP A 43 -1.50 -1.25 17.43
C TRP A 43 -0.41 -2.12 16.82
N ARG A 44 -0.80 -2.96 15.86
CA ARG A 44 0.11 -3.74 15.03
C ARG A 44 -0.35 -3.71 13.58
N TYR A 45 0.60 -3.68 12.67
CA TYR A 45 0.41 -3.69 11.23
C TYR A 45 1.28 -4.78 10.60
N LEU A 46 0.77 -5.42 9.56
CA LEU A 46 1.52 -6.34 8.71
C LEU A 46 1.11 -6.11 7.27
N ASP A 47 2.09 -5.81 6.43
CA ASP A 47 1.98 -5.97 4.98
C ASP A 47 2.57 -7.33 4.59
N SER A 48 1.77 -8.18 3.95
CA SER A 48 2.16 -9.54 3.55
C SER A 48 1.78 -9.78 2.10
N TYR A 49 2.78 -9.94 1.23
CA TYR A 49 2.58 -10.10 -0.21
C TYR A 49 3.43 -11.21 -0.84
N PHE A 50 3.07 -11.58 -2.06
CA PHE A 50 3.75 -12.61 -2.85
C PHE A 50 4.08 -12.05 -4.23
N GLY A 51 5.16 -12.54 -4.84
CA GLY A 51 5.52 -12.16 -6.21
C GLY A 51 6.44 -10.94 -6.26
N GLY A 52 6.60 -10.38 -7.46
CA GLY A 52 7.55 -9.29 -7.70
C GLY A 52 7.07 -8.31 -8.77
N THR A 53 6.85 -8.78 -10.00
CA THR A 53 6.22 -7.97 -11.07
C THR A 53 4.72 -8.11 -11.02
N ASP A 54 4.25 -9.34 -10.93
CA ASP A 54 2.86 -9.74 -10.71
C ASP A 54 2.78 -10.17 -9.27
N PHE A 55 1.98 -9.46 -8.48
CA PHE A 55 1.98 -9.63 -7.05
C PHE A 55 0.60 -9.45 -6.45
N ALA A 56 0.37 -10.16 -5.35
CA ALA A 56 -0.85 -10.10 -4.58
C ALA A 56 -0.48 -9.96 -3.11
N GLY A 57 -1.21 -9.12 -2.37
CA GLY A 57 -0.92 -8.89 -0.97
C GLY A 57 -2.13 -8.50 -0.15
N GLN A 58 -1.91 -8.51 1.16
CA GLN A 58 -2.86 -8.06 2.15
C GLN A 58 -2.13 -7.28 3.22
N GLU A 59 -2.69 -6.13 3.57
CA GLU A 59 -2.35 -5.37 4.76
C GLU A 59 -3.40 -5.64 5.84
N LEU A 60 -2.95 -5.83 7.07
CA LEU A 60 -3.81 -6.13 8.20
C LEU A 60 -3.40 -5.29 9.40
N VAL A 61 -4.39 -4.67 10.06
CA VAL A 61 -4.20 -3.91 11.30
C VAL A 61 -4.91 -4.61 12.43
N TRP A 62 -4.20 -4.73 13.55
CA TRP A 62 -4.73 -5.19 14.83
C TRP A 62 -4.70 -4.07 15.85
N HIS A 63 -5.70 -4.07 16.73
CA HIS A 63 -5.75 -3.23 17.92
C HIS A 63 -6.10 -4.09 19.13
N ASP A 64 -5.26 -4.07 20.17
CA ASP A 64 -5.39 -4.94 21.35
C ASP A 64 -5.45 -6.44 20.99
N GLY A 65 -4.71 -6.84 19.96
CA GLY A 65 -4.60 -8.22 19.49
C GLY A 65 -5.70 -8.68 18.53
N GLU A 66 -6.78 -7.91 18.38
CA GLU A 66 -7.90 -8.23 17.48
C GLU A 66 -7.74 -7.54 16.12
N PRO A 67 -8.01 -8.23 15.00
CA PRO A 67 -7.97 -7.62 13.67
C PRO A 67 -9.13 -6.64 13.51
N VAL A 68 -8.84 -5.40 13.10
CA VAL A 68 -9.84 -4.32 13.00
C VAL A 68 -9.96 -3.72 11.61
N TRP A 69 -8.99 -3.95 10.73
CA TRP A 69 -8.98 -3.39 9.39
C TRP A 69 -8.10 -4.21 8.45
N ALA A 70 -8.49 -4.32 7.19
CA ALA A 70 -7.65 -4.93 6.15
C ALA A 70 -7.75 -4.20 4.82
N MET A 71 -6.70 -4.34 4.03
CA MET A 71 -6.66 -4.03 2.60
C MET A 71 -6.12 -5.23 1.84
N ASN A 72 -6.71 -5.54 0.70
CA ASN A 72 -6.17 -6.53 -0.24
C ASN A 72 -5.83 -5.82 -1.53
N TYR A 73 -4.78 -6.27 -2.20
CA TYR A 73 -4.34 -5.67 -3.44
C TYR A 73 -3.73 -6.70 -4.40
N PHE A 74 -3.83 -6.39 -5.69
CA PHE A 74 -3.15 -7.14 -6.75
C PHE A 74 -2.61 -6.16 -7.77
N GLY A 75 -1.32 -6.26 -8.10
CA GLY A 75 -0.67 -5.42 -9.09
C GLY A 75 0.13 -6.21 -10.10
N HIS A 76 0.27 -5.66 -11.30
CA HIS A 76 1.11 -6.23 -12.34
C HIS A 76 1.65 -5.18 -13.32
N ILE A 77 2.73 -5.54 -14.01
CA ILE A 77 3.26 -4.76 -15.13
C ILE A 77 2.44 -5.09 -16.37
N VAL A 78 1.87 -4.06 -17.00
CA VAL A 78 1.04 -4.20 -18.21
C VAL A 78 1.92 -4.17 -19.47
N GLU A 79 2.93 -3.31 -19.49
CA GLU A 79 3.81 -3.08 -20.66
C GLU A 79 5.28 -3.25 -20.24
N HIS A 80 5.77 -4.49 -20.28
CA HIS A 80 7.13 -4.83 -19.86
C HIS A 80 8.24 -4.14 -20.68
N ASP A 81 7.93 -3.68 -21.90
CA ASP A 81 8.87 -2.92 -22.73
C ASP A 81 9.04 -1.47 -22.27
N LEU A 82 8.08 -0.95 -21.49
CA LEU A 82 8.10 0.42 -20.97
C LEU A 82 8.71 0.52 -19.58
N ILE A 83 8.43 -0.46 -18.72
CA ILE A 83 8.85 -0.43 -17.32
C ILE A 83 9.06 -1.85 -16.79
N ASP A 84 10.03 -2.00 -15.89
CA ASP A 84 10.25 -3.23 -15.14
C ASP A 84 9.84 -3.05 -13.66
N GLY A 85 9.81 -4.15 -12.91
CA GLY A 85 9.42 -4.11 -11.49
C GLY A 85 10.33 -3.25 -10.61
N THR A 86 11.61 -3.06 -11.00
CA THR A 86 12.53 -2.21 -10.24
C THR A 86 12.16 -0.75 -10.40
N ARG A 87 11.94 -0.30 -11.63
CA ARG A 87 11.52 1.08 -11.93
C ARG A 87 10.13 1.37 -11.41
N ALA A 88 9.19 0.43 -11.55
CA ALA A 88 7.85 0.57 -11.00
C ALA A 88 7.90 0.73 -9.47
N GLY A 89 8.65 -0.13 -8.77
CA GLY A 89 8.86 -0.02 -7.33
C GLY A 89 9.49 1.31 -6.90
N MET A 90 10.44 1.85 -7.67
CA MET A 90 11.02 3.18 -7.40
C MET A 90 9.99 4.31 -7.50
N VAL A 91 9.13 4.29 -8.54
CA VAL A 91 8.06 5.27 -8.73
C VAL A 91 7.05 5.19 -7.59
N ILE A 92 6.53 3.99 -7.32
CA ILE A 92 5.53 3.73 -6.27
C ILE A 92 6.08 4.17 -4.91
N LYS A 93 7.30 3.76 -4.57
CA LYS A 93 7.92 4.13 -3.30
C LYS A 93 8.09 5.64 -3.16
N ALA A 94 8.53 6.33 -4.21
CA ALA A 94 8.67 7.79 -4.19
C ALA A 94 7.32 8.51 -4.03
N ALA A 95 6.29 8.05 -4.75
CA ALA A 95 4.94 8.60 -4.66
C ALA A 95 4.33 8.42 -3.26
N LEU A 96 4.38 7.19 -2.74
CA LEU A 96 3.82 6.88 -1.42
C LEU A 96 4.59 7.55 -0.27
N LEU A 97 5.92 7.74 -0.41
CA LEU A 97 6.71 8.51 0.55
C LEU A 97 6.19 9.94 0.67
N ARG A 98 5.93 10.58 -0.48
CA ARG A 98 5.36 11.93 -0.54
C ARG A 98 3.94 11.95 0.03
N LEU A 99 3.09 10.98 -0.31
CA LEU A 99 1.71 10.89 0.20
C LEU A 99 1.66 10.78 1.73
N TYR A 100 2.48 9.89 2.32
CA TYR A 100 2.38 9.59 3.75
C TYR A 100 3.23 10.50 4.63
N LEU A 101 4.46 10.86 4.24
CA LEU A 101 5.30 11.72 5.08
C LEU A 101 4.93 13.19 4.98
N ASP A 102 4.67 13.67 3.77
CA ASP A 102 4.49 15.10 3.55
C ASP A 102 3.01 15.51 3.62
N GLU A 103 2.11 14.73 3.02
CA GLU A 103 0.68 15.06 3.03
C GLU A 103 -0.07 14.40 4.19
N ARG A 104 0.47 13.33 4.78
CA ARG A 104 -0.13 12.57 5.88
C ARG A 104 -1.57 12.13 5.58
N ARG A 105 -1.79 11.68 4.35
CA ARG A 105 -3.11 11.30 3.83
C ARG A 105 -3.24 9.80 3.66
N PHE A 106 -4.46 9.34 3.83
CA PHE A 106 -4.88 8.02 3.36
C PHE A 106 -4.89 7.97 1.83
N LEU A 107 -4.84 6.77 1.27
CA LEU A 107 -4.82 6.43 -0.16
C LEU A 107 -5.81 7.26 -1.00
N GLY A 108 -5.41 7.51 -2.25
CA GLY A 108 -6.24 8.09 -3.30
C GLY A 108 -6.12 9.60 -3.51
N GLY A 109 -6.57 10.02 -4.69
CA GLY A 109 -6.62 11.41 -5.09
C GLY A 109 -5.23 12.03 -5.11
N PHE A 110 -4.28 11.30 -5.68
CA PHE A 110 -2.87 11.66 -5.70
C PHE A 110 -2.22 11.35 -7.04
N GLU A 111 -1.45 12.31 -7.53
CA GLU A 111 -0.65 12.18 -8.75
C GLU A 111 0.78 12.58 -8.42
N PHE A 112 1.75 11.87 -8.99
CA PHE A 112 3.16 12.12 -8.73
C PHE A 112 4.02 11.89 -9.98
N GLU A 113 4.72 12.94 -10.41
CA GLU A 113 5.68 12.85 -11.51
C GLU A 113 7.02 12.30 -11.05
N HIS A 114 7.46 11.20 -11.66
CA HIS A 114 8.79 10.63 -11.48
C HIS A 114 9.51 10.51 -12.83
N ALA A 115 10.85 10.45 -12.81
CA ALA A 115 11.67 10.30 -14.02
C ALA A 115 11.38 9.04 -14.85
N TYR A 116 10.65 8.06 -14.28
CA TYR A 116 10.28 6.81 -14.95
C TYR A 116 8.80 6.73 -15.34
N GLY A 117 7.97 7.71 -14.98
CA GLY A 117 6.54 7.70 -15.28
C GLY A 117 5.73 8.58 -14.33
N LEU A 118 4.49 8.85 -14.72
CA LEU A 118 3.49 9.50 -13.89
C LEU A 118 2.74 8.44 -13.08
N TYR A 119 2.79 8.55 -11.76
CA TYR A 119 1.97 7.74 -10.86
C TYR A 119 0.61 8.40 -10.64
N ILE A 120 -0.44 7.60 -10.62
CA ILE A 120 -1.82 8.00 -10.37
C ILE A 120 -2.43 7.03 -9.36
N ASP A 121 -3.08 7.56 -8.33
CA ASP A 121 -3.86 6.81 -7.34
C ASP A 121 -5.26 7.41 -7.21
N GLU A 122 -6.27 6.60 -7.54
CA GLU A 122 -7.69 6.92 -7.44
C GLU A 122 -8.35 6.04 -6.39
N ASN A 123 -9.15 6.65 -5.50
CA ASN A 123 -9.85 5.94 -4.43
C ASN A 123 -11.30 6.39 -4.32
N ILE A 124 -12.19 5.45 -4.03
CA ILE A 124 -13.56 5.71 -3.63
C ILE A 124 -13.75 5.19 -2.21
N GLY A 125 -14.22 6.08 -1.33
CA GLY A 125 -14.46 5.78 0.08
C GLY A 125 -13.39 6.34 1.00
N ASP A 126 -13.33 5.81 2.21
CA ASP A 126 -12.39 6.22 3.26
C ASP A 126 -11.87 4.97 3.99
N CYS A 127 -11.09 5.16 5.06
CA CYS A 127 -10.54 4.03 5.81
C CYS A 127 -11.61 3.08 6.40
N HIS A 128 -12.89 3.47 6.48
CA HIS A 128 -13.96 2.57 6.90
C HIS A 128 -14.31 1.52 5.83
N HIS A 129 -14.42 1.93 4.56
CA HIS A 129 -14.65 1.04 3.43
C HIS A 129 -14.25 1.73 2.12
N PHE A 130 -13.38 1.09 1.35
CA PHE A 130 -12.80 1.70 0.17
C PHE A 130 -12.42 0.71 -0.92
N SER A 131 -12.32 1.23 -2.13
CA SER A 131 -11.73 0.56 -3.28
C SER A 131 -11.03 1.59 -4.14
N GLY A 132 -9.85 1.26 -4.63
CA GLY A 132 -9.09 2.15 -5.47
C GLY A 132 -8.18 1.41 -6.42
N TYR A 133 -7.47 2.23 -7.18
CA TYR A 133 -6.72 1.84 -8.35
C TYR A 133 -5.48 2.70 -8.47
N GLU A 134 -4.33 2.05 -8.66
CA GLU A 134 -3.06 2.70 -8.93
C GLU A 134 -2.60 2.39 -10.35
N ALA A 135 -1.94 3.36 -10.99
CA ALA A 135 -1.31 3.17 -12.28
C ALA A 135 0.00 3.95 -12.41
N ILE A 136 0.88 3.46 -13.29
CA ILE A 136 2.00 4.25 -13.81
C ILE A 136 1.83 4.43 -15.31
N ILE A 137 1.80 5.69 -15.75
CA ILE A 137 1.74 6.08 -17.15
C ILE A 137 3.14 6.41 -17.65
N VAL A 138 3.56 5.75 -18.73
CA VAL A 138 4.84 5.95 -19.41
C VAL A 138 4.58 6.18 -20.89
N SER A 139 5.02 7.31 -21.42
CA SER A 139 4.79 7.69 -22.83
C SER A 139 3.31 7.58 -23.24
N GLU A 140 2.42 8.16 -22.42
CA GLU A 140 0.95 8.16 -22.60
C GLU A 140 0.28 6.77 -22.56
N ARG A 141 1.03 5.71 -22.23
CA ARG A 141 0.52 4.35 -22.10
C ARG A 141 0.59 3.89 -20.65
N LYS A 142 -0.44 3.19 -20.20
CA LYS A 142 -0.45 2.55 -18.89
C LYS A 142 0.52 1.37 -18.90
N ALA A 143 1.55 1.44 -18.07
CA ALA A 143 2.62 0.45 -18.03
C ALA A 143 2.58 -0.45 -16.79
N TYR A 144 1.88 -0.02 -15.74
CA TYR A 144 1.65 -0.74 -14.49
C TYR A 144 0.24 -0.47 -14.01
N GLU A 145 -0.36 -1.43 -13.31
CA GLU A 145 -1.59 -1.21 -12.56
C GLU A 145 -1.70 -2.05 -11.29
N LEU A 146 -2.51 -1.57 -10.35
CA LEU A 146 -2.91 -2.29 -9.16
C LEU A 146 -4.34 -1.93 -8.75
N ASP A 147 -5.11 -2.94 -8.38
CA ASP A 147 -6.40 -2.77 -7.72
C ASP A 147 -6.23 -3.01 -6.22
N TYR A 148 -6.83 -2.16 -5.40
CA TYR A 148 -6.93 -2.37 -3.95
C TYR A 148 -8.35 -2.21 -3.43
N ARG A 149 -8.65 -2.89 -2.33
CA ARG A 149 -9.92 -2.75 -1.60
C ARG A 149 -9.76 -3.11 -0.15
N GLY A 150 -10.49 -2.44 0.72
CA GLY A 150 -10.35 -2.66 2.16
C GLY A 150 -11.41 -1.96 2.99
N GLY A 151 -11.23 -2.05 4.30
CA GLY A 151 -12.11 -1.44 5.29
C GLY A 151 -12.03 -2.11 6.64
N LEU A 152 -12.98 -1.76 7.51
CA LEU A 152 -13.08 -2.33 8.85
C LEU A 152 -13.44 -3.82 8.82
N ILE A 153 -12.86 -4.56 9.77
CA ILE A 153 -13.25 -5.92 10.10
C ILE A 153 -14.15 -5.85 11.33
N ILE A 154 -15.38 -6.36 11.18
CA ILE A 154 -16.37 -6.45 12.26
C ILE A 154 -16.59 -7.95 12.55
N PRO A 155 -16.38 -8.42 13.80
CA PRO A 155 -16.67 -9.80 14.20
C PRO A 155 -18.16 -10.19 14.09
#